data_AF-A0A9W8Y2Z4-F1
#
_entry.id   AF-A0A9W8Y2Z4-F1
#
_cell.length_a   1.000
_cell.length_b   1.000
_cell.length_c   1.000
_cell.angle_alpha   90.00
_cell.angle_beta   90.00
_cell.angle_gamma   90.00
#
_symmetry.space_group_name_H-M   'P 1'
#
loop_
_entity.id
_entity.type
_entity.pdbx_description
1 polymer ?
#
loop_
_entity_poly.entity_id
_entity_poly.type
_entity_poly.pdbx_seq_one_letter_code
_entity_poly.pdbx_strand_id
1 'polypeptide(L)'
;MKPYLELTRKIVIAAREAKVGYFVMVGGCGSLHTPGDRLKSCLESTSWWLSYRRGISDSEAHVAYMEERLGSMGSSLRNYRNARKLLRDGKADDEARKIIEDYENGVLNNDKALTFITACRTAFMFFDGNTSFKWTYVSPPALYRSGKRTGNYDTIFDELPIRPTQGDPENFDGRLHGITAADLAIAIADEAEAQTRIGRHWSAYADMSDDTPTPSYITLS
;
A
#
# COMPACT_ATOMS: atom_id res chain seq x y z
N MET A 1 15.01 -7.24 -7.17
CA MET A 1 14.99 -7.90 -5.85
C MET A 1 16.35 -7.89 -5.14
N LYS A 2 17.42 -8.51 -5.69
CA LYS A 2 18.74 -8.59 -5.02
C LYS A 2 19.33 -7.24 -4.54
N PRO A 3 19.29 -6.15 -5.33
CA PRO A 3 19.83 -4.86 -4.87
C PRO A 3 19.06 -4.26 -3.68
N TYR A 4 17.74 -4.41 -3.66
CA TYR A 4 16.87 -3.86 -2.62
C TYR A 4 17.07 -4.54 -1.26
N LEU A 5 17.12 -5.87 -1.24
CA LEU A 5 17.34 -6.63 -0.01
C LEU A 5 18.76 -6.42 0.53
N GLU A 6 19.75 -6.39 -0.35
CA GLU A 6 21.13 -6.12 0.06
C GLU A 6 21.30 -4.70 0.61
N LEU A 7 20.62 -3.72 0.02
CA LEU A 7 20.59 -2.36 0.57
C LEU A 7 19.93 -2.32 1.95
N THR A 8 18.78 -2.98 2.12
CA THR A 8 18.09 -3.06 3.42
C THR A 8 18.99 -3.69 4.48
N ARG A 9 19.65 -4.81 4.15
CA ARG A 9 20.61 -5.48 5.04
C ARG A 9 21.73 -4.54 5.47
N LYS A 10 22.30 -3.76 4.54
CA LYS A 10 23.35 -2.78 4.83
C LYS A 10 22.86 -1.63 5.69
N ILE A 11 21.64 -1.13 5.48
CA ILE A 11 21.02 -0.08 6.31
C ILE A 11 20.85 -0.59 7.75
N VAL A 12 20.35 -1.81 7.94
CA VAL A 12 20.20 -2.41 9.28
C VAL A 12 21.55 -2.55 9.98
N ILE A 13 22.59 -3.01 9.28
CA ILE A 13 23.95 -3.07 9.84
C ILE A 13 24.44 -1.68 10.23
N ALA A 14 24.32 -0.70 9.32
CA ALA A 14 24.76 0.66 9.59
C ALA A 14 24.03 1.29 10.80
N ALA A 15 22.71 1.09 10.92
CA ALA A 15 21.93 1.59 12.04
C ALA A 15 22.39 0.99 13.38
N ARG A 16 22.75 -0.31 13.38
CA ARG A 16 23.28 -1.00 14.56
C ARG A 16 24.67 -0.51 14.95
N GLU A 17 25.59 -0.44 13.99
CA GLU A 17 26.97 0.04 14.21
C GLU A 17 26.99 1.50 14.69
N ALA A 18 26.12 2.34 14.11
CA ALA A 18 25.94 3.73 14.51
C ALA A 18 25.17 3.89 15.84
N LYS A 19 24.64 2.79 16.42
CA LYS A 19 23.84 2.79 17.65
C LYS A 19 22.66 3.76 17.58
N VAL A 20 21.94 3.76 16.45
CA VAL A 20 20.73 4.55 16.26
C VAL A 20 19.74 4.25 17.39
N GLY A 21 19.29 5.30 18.09
CA GLY A 21 18.44 5.15 19.29
C GLY A 21 17.05 4.60 18.97
N TYR A 22 16.49 4.94 17.81
CA TYR A 22 15.21 4.44 17.34
C TYR A 22 15.15 4.42 15.81
N PHE A 23 14.93 3.26 15.22
CA PHE A 23 14.93 3.09 13.76
C PHE A 23 13.51 2.85 13.23
N VAL A 24 12.99 3.78 12.41
CA VAL A 24 11.69 3.63 11.75
C VAL A 24 11.90 3.14 10.32
N MET A 25 11.42 1.94 10.00
CA MET A 25 11.40 1.40 8.64
C MET A 25 10.04 1.63 7.99
N VAL A 26 10.02 2.28 6.83
CA VAL A 26 8.81 2.37 5.99
C VAL A 26 8.82 1.22 4.98
N GLY A 27 7.87 0.32 5.13
CA GLY A 27 7.72 -0.87 4.30
C GLY A 27 6.66 -0.74 3.21
N GLY A 28 5.98 -1.86 2.94
CA GLY A 28 4.91 -1.93 1.94
C GLY A 28 3.74 -2.78 2.42
N CYS A 29 2.54 -2.51 1.89
CA CYS A 29 1.31 -3.19 2.24
C CYS A 29 1.40 -4.72 2.16
N GLY A 30 2.23 -5.27 1.25
CA GLY A 30 2.42 -6.72 1.12
C GLY A 30 3.06 -7.38 2.34
N SER A 31 3.61 -6.62 3.29
CA SER A 31 4.05 -7.17 4.56
C SER A 31 2.95 -7.36 5.59
N LEU A 32 1.75 -6.82 5.38
CA LEU A 32 0.60 -6.99 6.27
C LEU A 32 -0.04 -8.37 6.08
N HIS A 33 -0.58 -8.93 7.16
CA HIS A 33 -1.37 -10.16 7.15
C HIS A 33 -2.78 -9.90 6.63
N THR A 34 -3.36 -10.92 6.00
CA THR A 34 -4.79 -10.92 5.71
C THR A 34 -5.57 -10.94 7.03
N PRO A 35 -6.65 -10.15 7.17
CA PRO A 35 -7.37 -10.02 8.43
C PRO A 35 -7.88 -11.37 8.95
N GLY A 36 -7.58 -11.70 10.21
CA GLY A 36 -7.96 -12.97 10.82
C GLY A 36 -7.07 -14.17 10.47
N ASP A 37 -6.09 -14.01 9.58
CA ASP A 37 -5.10 -15.05 9.26
C ASP A 37 -3.66 -14.50 9.32
N ARG A 38 -3.02 -14.71 10.47
CA ARG A 38 -1.64 -14.29 10.75
C ARG A 38 -0.58 -15.02 9.92
N LEU A 39 -0.91 -16.15 9.30
CA LEU A 39 0.05 -16.97 8.55
C LEU A 39 0.10 -16.57 7.08
N LYS A 40 -0.92 -15.87 6.58
CA LYS A 40 -1.05 -15.45 5.20
C LYS A 40 -0.84 -13.95 5.07
N SER A 41 0.16 -13.55 4.30
CA SER A 41 0.35 -12.15 3.92
C SER A 41 -0.61 -11.75 2.80
N CYS A 42 -0.88 -10.46 2.65
CA CYS A 42 -1.68 -9.92 1.54
C CYS A 42 -1.17 -10.40 0.17
N LEU A 43 0.14 -10.60 0.08
CA LEU A 43 0.87 -11.00 -1.11
C LEU A 43 0.45 -12.38 -1.65
N GLU A 44 0.04 -13.27 -0.76
CA GLU A 44 -0.39 -14.64 -1.05
C GLU A 44 -1.88 -14.71 -1.45
N SER A 45 -2.60 -13.60 -1.36
CA SER A 45 -4.02 -13.53 -1.71
C SER A 45 -4.22 -12.99 -3.13
N THR A 46 -4.62 -13.87 -4.05
CA THR A 46 -5.00 -13.47 -5.41
C THR A 46 -6.21 -12.53 -5.42
N SER A 47 -7.18 -12.72 -4.50
CA SER A 47 -8.35 -11.83 -4.38
C SER A 47 -7.94 -10.44 -3.90
N TRP A 48 -6.93 -10.33 -3.03
CA TRP A 48 -6.38 -9.05 -2.61
C TRP A 48 -5.74 -8.30 -3.79
N TRP A 49 -4.94 -8.97 -4.63
CA TRP A 49 -4.31 -8.34 -5.80
C TRP A 49 -5.33 -7.70 -6.74
N LEU A 50 -6.40 -8.43 -7.04
CA LEU A 50 -7.48 -7.92 -7.88
C LEU A 50 -8.19 -6.73 -7.23
N SER A 51 -8.57 -6.87 -5.96
CA SER A 51 -9.26 -5.82 -5.20
C SER A 51 -8.39 -4.56 -5.02
N TYR A 52 -7.09 -4.73 -4.86
CA TYR A 52 -6.11 -3.65 -4.79
C TYR A 52 -6.09 -2.85 -6.08
N ARG A 53 -6.01 -3.53 -7.24
CA ARG A 53 -6.03 -2.88 -8.55
C ARG A 53 -7.36 -2.22 -8.85
N ARG A 54 -8.48 -2.85 -8.48
CA ARG A 54 -9.82 -2.27 -8.56
C ARG A 54 -9.94 -1.01 -7.71
N GLY A 55 -9.55 -1.08 -6.44
CA GLY A 55 -9.57 0.06 -5.51
C GLY A 55 -8.73 1.25 -5.96
N ILE A 56 -7.54 1.00 -6.53
CA ILE A 56 -6.76 2.06 -7.20
C ILE A 56 -7.56 2.67 -8.36
N SER A 57 -8.07 1.83 -9.25
CA SER A 57 -8.76 2.28 -10.47
C SER A 57 -10.10 2.98 -10.19
N ASP A 58 -10.71 2.75 -9.03
CA ASP A 58 -11.98 3.39 -8.65
C ASP A 58 -11.78 4.84 -8.15
N SER A 59 -10.55 5.22 -7.78
CA SER A 59 -10.18 6.58 -7.32
C SER A 59 -9.49 7.39 -8.42
N GLU A 60 -10.05 8.55 -8.77
CA GLU A 60 -9.42 9.48 -9.72
C GLU A 60 -8.07 10.00 -9.21
N ALA A 61 -8.03 10.40 -7.94
CA ALA A 61 -6.81 10.89 -7.33
C ALA A 61 -5.71 9.82 -7.28
N HIS A 62 -6.07 8.54 -7.07
CA HIS A 62 -5.08 7.46 -7.07
C HIS A 62 -4.53 7.20 -8.47
N VAL A 63 -5.37 7.17 -9.50
CA VAL A 63 -4.88 6.98 -10.87
C VAL A 63 -4.00 8.15 -11.29
N ALA A 64 -4.39 9.40 -10.99
CA ALA A 64 -3.57 10.59 -11.27
C ALA A 64 -2.22 10.54 -10.54
N TYR A 65 -2.21 10.15 -9.26
CA TYR A 65 -0.98 9.92 -8.49
C TYR A 65 -0.08 8.87 -9.15
N MET A 66 -0.64 7.77 -9.63
CA MET A 66 0.12 6.70 -10.27
C MET A 66 0.62 7.10 -11.66
N GLU A 67 -0.12 7.91 -12.42
CA GLU A 67 0.33 8.49 -13.69
C GLU A 67 1.52 9.43 -13.49
N GLU A 68 1.48 10.29 -12.46
CA GLU A 68 2.60 11.18 -12.13
C GLU A 68 3.85 10.38 -11.70
N ARG A 69 3.66 9.32 -10.90
CA ARG A 69 4.77 8.51 -10.36
C ARG A 69 5.39 7.55 -11.37
N LEU A 70 4.59 6.97 -12.26
CA LEU A 70 5.00 5.89 -13.16
C LEU A 70 5.08 6.31 -14.63
N GLY A 71 4.67 7.54 -14.98
CA GLY A 71 4.69 8.05 -16.34
C GLY A 71 3.82 7.21 -17.28
N SER A 72 4.39 6.82 -18.44
CA SER A 72 3.69 6.03 -19.46
C SER A 72 3.17 4.66 -18.98
N MET A 73 3.72 4.11 -17.90
CA MET A 73 3.19 2.89 -17.29
C MET A 73 1.82 3.12 -16.61
N GLY A 74 1.52 4.36 -16.21
CA GLY A 74 0.25 4.76 -15.60
C GLY A 74 -0.94 4.82 -16.58
N SER A 75 -0.70 5.00 -17.88
CA SER A 75 -1.76 5.08 -18.90
C SER A 75 -2.63 3.81 -18.98
N SER A 76 -2.05 2.65 -18.70
CA SER A 76 -2.81 1.38 -18.65
C SER A 76 -3.88 1.38 -17.55
N LEU A 77 -3.57 1.99 -16.40
CA LEU A 77 -4.47 2.11 -15.27
C LEU A 77 -5.61 3.10 -15.56
N ARG A 78 -5.33 4.18 -16.30
CA ARG A 78 -6.32 5.14 -16.79
C ARG A 78 -7.34 4.50 -17.71
N ASN A 79 -6.89 3.72 -18.68
CA ASN A 79 -7.77 3.00 -19.60
C ASN A 79 -8.63 2.00 -18.84
N TYR A 80 -8.03 1.25 -17.92
CA TYR A 80 -8.75 0.31 -17.05
C TYR A 80 -9.82 1.01 -16.19
N ARG A 81 -9.49 2.14 -15.56
CA ARG A 81 -10.45 2.97 -14.82
C ARG A 81 -11.62 3.42 -15.69
N ASN A 82 -11.34 3.97 -16.87
CA ASN A 82 -12.37 4.48 -17.78
C ASN A 82 -13.30 3.34 -18.24
N ALA A 83 -12.75 2.18 -18.58
CA ALA A 83 -13.52 1.00 -18.94
C ALA A 83 -14.41 0.51 -17.78
N ARG A 84 -13.89 0.44 -16.55
CA ARG A 84 -14.69 0.10 -15.36
C ARG A 84 -15.80 1.10 -15.08
N LYS A 85 -15.54 2.39 -15.30
CA LYS A 85 -16.56 3.43 -15.17
C LYS A 85 -17.68 3.23 -16.19
N LEU A 86 -17.35 2.95 -17.45
CA LEU A 86 -18.35 2.60 -18.47
C LEU A 86 -19.17 1.35 -18.08
N LEU A 87 -18.51 0.33 -17.52
CA LEU A 87 -19.19 -0.88 -17.05
C LEU A 87 -20.19 -0.56 -15.93
N ARG A 88 -19.78 0.22 -14.92
CA ARG A 88 -20.65 0.63 -13.81
C ARG A 88 -21.82 1.51 -14.25
N ASP A 89 -21.60 2.36 -15.24
CA ASP A 89 -22.62 3.25 -15.80
C ASP A 89 -23.56 2.53 -16.78
N GLY A 90 -23.38 1.22 -17.02
CA GLY A 90 -24.16 0.43 -17.97
C GLY A 90 -23.89 0.75 -19.44
N LYS A 91 -22.74 1.38 -19.73
CA LYS A 91 -22.33 1.89 -21.04
C LYS A 91 -21.13 1.16 -21.65
N ALA A 92 -20.67 0.07 -21.04
CA ALA A 92 -19.55 -0.70 -21.56
C ALA A 92 -19.92 -1.37 -22.89
N ASP A 93 -19.12 -1.09 -23.91
CA ASP A 93 -19.05 -1.85 -25.16
C ASP A 93 -18.06 -3.02 -25.02
N ASP A 94 -17.90 -3.77 -26.11
CA ASP A 94 -17.02 -4.94 -26.12
C ASP A 94 -15.55 -4.57 -25.95
N GLU A 95 -15.14 -3.37 -26.39
CA GLU A 95 -13.79 -2.85 -26.17
C GLU A 95 -13.54 -2.58 -24.67
N ALA A 96 -14.47 -1.91 -23.99
CA ALA A 96 -14.37 -1.68 -22.55
C ALA A 96 -14.33 -3.00 -21.77
N ARG A 97 -15.18 -3.98 -22.12
CA ARG A 97 -15.15 -5.32 -21.50
C ARG A 97 -13.81 -6.01 -21.71
N LYS A 98 -13.28 -5.95 -22.92
CA LYS A 98 -11.97 -6.52 -23.25
C LYS A 98 -10.82 -5.86 -22.48
N ILE A 99 -10.83 -4.54 -22.34
CA ILE A 99 -9.82 -3.81 -21.53
C ILE A 99 -9.85 -4.28 -20.08
N ILE A 100 -11.05 -4.46 -19.50
CA ILE A 100 -11.20 -4.96 -18.12
C ILE A 100 -10.66 -6.39 -18.03
N GLU A 101 -11.10 -7.27 -18.92
CA GLU A 101 -10.70 -8.68 -18.93
C GLU A 101 -9.18 -8.85 -19.10
N ASP A 102 -8.58 -8.19 -20.10
CA ASP A 102 -7.14 -8.27 -20.35
C ASP A 102 -6.32 -7.74 -19.16
N TYR A 103 -6.78 -6.65 -18.52
CA TYR A 103 -6.12 -6.08 -17.35
C TYR A 103 -6.22 -7.02 -16.14
N GLU A 104 -7.43 -7.46 -15.79
CA GLU A 104 -7.68 -8.32 -14.63
C GLU A 104 -6.99 -9.69 -14.79
N ASN A 105 -7.00 -10.27 -15.99
CA ASN A 105 -6.24 -11.49 -16.30
C ASN A 105 -4.74 -11.29 -16.09
N GLY A 106 -4.20 -10.11 -16.44
CA GLY A 106 -2.80 -9.78 -16.18
C GLY A 106 -2.46 -9.68 -14.69
N VAL A 107 -3.41 -9.24 -13.85
CA VAL A 107 -3.26 -9.19 -12.40
C VAL A 107 -3.27 -10.59 -11.79
N LEU A 108 -4.21 -11.43 -12.23
CA LEU A 108 -4.37 -12.81 -11.76
C LEU A 108 -3.20 -13.72 -12.18
N ASN A 109 -2.65 -13.51 -13.38
CA ASN A 109 -1.54 -14.28 -13.94
C ASN A 109 -0.19 -13.57 -13.75
N ASN A 110 0.15 -13.26 -12.49
CA ASN A 110 1.40 -12.62 -12.08
C ASN A 110 1.45 -11.10 -12.29
N ASP A 111 0.83 -10.36 -11.37
CA ASP A 111 0.88 -8.90 -11.32
C ASP A 111 2.32 -8.36 -11.42
N LYS A 112 2.52 -7.33 -12.24
CA LYS A 112 3.84 -6.72 -12.51
C LYS A 112 4.55 -6.23 -11.24
N ALA A 113 3.81 -5.91 -10.18
CA ALA A 113 4.35 -5.45 -8.92
C ALA A 113 4.73 -6.60 -7.97
N LEU A 114 4.37 -7.87 -8.27
CA LEU A 114 4.59 -9.01 -7.39
C LEU A 114 6.03 -9.07 -6.89
N THR A 115 7.01 -9.03 -7.79
CA THR A 115 8.44 -9.14 -7.43
C THR A 115 8.88 -8.02 -6.49
N PHE A 116 8.41 -6.80 -6.70
CA PHE A 116 8.76 -5.65 -5.86
C PHE A 116 8.13 -5.77 -4.48
N ILE A 117 6.83 -6.08 -4.43
CA ILE A 117 6.09 -6.24 -3.17
C ILE A 117 6.65 -7.43 -2.38
N THR A 118 7.07 -8.52 -3.03
CA THR A 118 7.76 -9.66 -2.38
C THR A 118 9.04 -9.20 -1.72
N ALA A 119 9.83 -8.37 -2.39
CA ALA A 119 11.05 -7.83 -1.80
C ALA A 119 10.75 -6.98 -0.54
N CYS A 120 9.67 -6.20 -0.54
CA CYS A 120 9.25 -5.44 0.64
C CYS A 120 8.83 -6.35 1.81
N ARG A 121 8.06 -7.42 1.55
CA ARG A 121 7.74 -8.43 2.59
C ARG A 121 9.00 -9.11 3.10
N THR A 122 9.91 -9.54 2.22
CA THR A 122 11.16 -10.17 2.64
C THR A 122 12.03 -9.22 3.46
N ALA A 123 12.03 -7.92 3.16
CA ALA A 123 12.75 -6.92 3.95
C ALA A 123 12.24 -6.81 5.39
N PHE A 124 10.95 -7.04 5.65
CA PHE A 124 10.40 -7.09 7.01
C PHE A 124 11.06 -8.18 7.87
N MET A 125 11.54 -9.29 7.28
CA MET A 125 12.20 -10.37 8.01
C MET A 125 13.54 -9.98 8.64
N PHE A 126 14.15 -8.85 8.27
CA PHE A 126 15.33 -8.32 8.99
C PHE A 126 14.98 -7.72 10.36
N PHE A 127 13.70 -7.40 10.56
CA PHE A 127 13.16 -6.74 11.74
C PHE A 127 12.39 -7.73 12.61
N ASP A 128 11.55 -8.57 12.01
CA ASP A 128 10.71 -9.52 12.74
C ASP A 128 11.52 -10.38 13.75
N GLY A 129 11.12 -10.33 15.02
CA GLY A 129 11.82 -10.98 16.14
C GLY A 129 13.21 -10.44 16.50
N ASN A 130 13.75 -9.45 15.78
CA ASN A 130 15.10 -8.93 16.01
C ASN A 130 15.13 -7.95 17.20
N THR A 131 15.72 -8.38 18.32
CA THR A 131 15.84 -7.56 19.53
C THR A 131 17.18 -6.85 19.66
N SER A 132 18.06 -6.93 18.66
CA SER A 132 19.43 -6.38 18.73
C SER A 132 19.52 -4.85 18.60
N PHE A 133 18.41 -4.18 18.24
CA PHE A 133 18.29 -2.73 18.18
C PHE A 133 16.81 -2.32 18.32
N LYS A 134 16.56 -1.05 18.67
CA LYS A 134 15.19 -0.53 18.77
C LYS A 134 14.69 -0.12 17.40
N TRP A 135 13.61 -0.75 16.94
CA TRP A 135 13.02 -0.46 15.64
C TRP A 135 11.50 -0.43 15.70
N THR A 136 10.88 0.14 14.68
CA THR A 136 9.47 -0.06 14.34
C THR A 136 9.32 -0.14 12.83
N TYR A 137 8.34 -0.88 12.34
CA TYR A 137 8.12 -1.10 10.92
C TYR A 137 6.71 -0.65 10.57
N VAL A 138 6.59 0.39 9.75
CA VAL A 138 5.30 0.93 9.31
C VAL A 138 5.06 0.53 7.85
N SER A 139 3.97 -0.18 7.59
CA SER A 139 3.52 -0.49 6.23
C SER A 139 2.34 0.41 5.87
N PRO A 140 2.44 1.19 4.77
CA PRO A 140 1.26 1.87 4.25
C PRO A 140 0.12 0.87 3.97
N PRO A 141 -1.14 1.30 4.14
CA PRO A 141 -2.30 0.51 3.76
C PRO A 141 -2.36 0.38 2.23
N ALA A 142 -3.26 -0.45 1.72
CA ALA A 142 -3.35 -0.73 0.29
C ALA A 142 -3.53 0.56 -0.55
N LEU A 143 -4.43 1.46 -0.14
CA LEU A 143 -4.75 2.66 -0.93
C LEU A 143 -3.93 3.89 -0.49
N TYR A 144 -2.61 3.81 -0.58
CA TYR A 144 -1.67 4.92 -0.34
C TYR A 144 -1.51 5.83 -1.55
N ARG A 145 -1.74 7.14 -1.40
CA ARG A 145 -1.56 8.15 -2.47
C ARG A 145 -1.31 9.56 -1.94
N SER A 146 -1.00 10.51 -2.82
CA SER A 146 -1.10 11.94 -2.48
C SER A 146 -2.56 12.32 -2.15
N GLY A 147 -2.71 13.35 -1.31
CA GLY A 147 -4.00 13.79 -0.82
C GLY A 147 -3.88 14.95 0.15
N LYS A 148 -5.03 15.46 0.59
CA LYS A 148 -5.13 16.51 1.61
C LYS A 148 -4.53 16.04 2.94
N ARG A 149 -3.74 16.89 3.60
CA ARG A 149 -3.33 16.70 4.99
C ARG A 149 -4.53 16.94 5.92
N THR A 150 -4.95 15.90 6.63
CA THR A 150 -6.07 16.00 7.58
C THR A 150 -5.61 16.01 9.03
N GLY A 151 -4.47 15.38 9.32
CA GLY A 151 -4.00 15.15 10.69
C GLY A 151 -4.74 14.03 11.44
N ASN A 152 -5.66 13.32 10.79
CA ASN A 152 -6.44 12.25 11.41
C ASN A 152 -6.06 10.92 10.79
N TYR A 153 -5.75 9.94 11.64
CA TYR A 153 -5.48 8.57 11.24
C TYR A 153 -5.76 7.62 12.40
N ASP A 154 -6.09 6.39 12.07
CA ASP A 154 -6.14 5.26 12.99
C ASP A 154 -4.94 4.35 12.77
N THR A 155 -4.61 3.52 13.76
CA THR A 155 -3.52 2.54 13.65
C THR A 155 -4.02 1.12 13.86
N ILE A 156 -3.43 0.20 13.11
CA ILE A 156 -3.63 -1.25 13.24
C ILE A 156 -2.27 -1.95 13.28
N PHE A 157 -2.18 -3.07 13.99
CA PHE A 157 -0.95 -3.86 14.08
C PHE A 157 -1.05 -5.08 13.19
N ASP A 158 0.03 -5.37 12.47
CA ASP A 158 0.27 -6.58 11.68
C ASP A 158 -0.71 -6.87 10.51
N GLU A 159 -1.93 -6.35 10.54
CA GLU A 159 -3.03 -6.69 9.62
C GLU A 159 -3.37 -5.58 8.63
N LEU A 160 -3.91 -6.00 7.48
CA LEU A 160 -4.47 -5.11 6.47
C LEU A 160 -5.70 -4.36 7.02
N PRO A 161 -5.70 -3.01 7.06
CA PRO A 161 -6.90 -2.28 7.47
C PRO A 161 -7.99 -2.41 6.40
N ILE A 162 -9.13 -2.95 6.80
CA ILE A 162 -10.30 -3.18 5.94
C ILE A 162 -11.59 -2.73 6.61
N ARG A 163 -12.54 -2.26 5.80
CA ARG A 163 -13.91 -1.99 6.23
C ARG A 163 -14.64 -3.32 6.51
N PRO A 164 -15.51 -3.37 7.54
CA PRO A 164 -16.30 -4.56 7.83
C PRO A 164 -17.23 -4.91 6.66
N THR A 165 -17.54 -6.20 6.50
CA THR A 165 -18.54 -6.71 5.53
C THR A 165 -19.46 -7.71 6.22
N GLN A 166 -20.68 -7.87 5.67
CA GLN A 166 -21.57 -8.98 5.99
C GLN A 166 -21.44 -10.15 4.99
N GLY A 167 -20.71 -9.96 3.88
CA GLY A 167 -20.53 -10.94 2.82
C GLY A 167 -19.26 -11.78 2.98
N ASP A 168 -18.76 -12.28 1.84
CA ASP A 168 -17.54 -13.08 1.78
C ASP A 168 -16.33 -12.35 2.41
N PRO A 169 -15.70 -12.92 3.47
CA PRO A 169 -14.55 -12.31 4.11
C PRO A 169 -13.33 -12.19 3.20
N GLU A 170 -13.18 -13.07 2.18
CA GLU A 170 -12.05 -13.09 1.24
C GLU A 170 -12.23 -12.09 0.07
N ASN A 171 -13.40 -11.45 -0.04
CA ASN A 171 -13.63 -10.38 -0.99
C ASN A 171 -13.23 -9.03 -0.38
N PHE A 172 -12.22 -8.37 -0.97
CA PHE A 172 -11.70 -7.09 -0.50
C PHE A 172 -12.21 -5.89 -1.33
N ASP A 173 -13.03 -6.11 -2.36
CA ASP A 173 -13.55 -5.04 -3.22
C ASP A 173 -14.32 -3.99 -2.41
N GLY A 174 -13.95 -2.72 -2.59
CA GLY A 174 -14.55 -1.58 -1.88
C GLY A 174 -14.27 -1.53 -0.37
N ARG A 175 -13.49 -2.47 0.18
CA ARG A 175 -13.23 -2.57 1.63
C ARG A 175 -11.86 -2.08 2.04
N LEU A 176 -10.90 -1.99 1.11
CA LEU A 176 -9.54 -1.56 1.41
C LEU A 176 -9.52 -0.13 1.95
N HIS A 177 -8.86 0.08 3.08
CA HIS A 177 -8.54 1.43 3.54
C HIS A 177 -7.32 2.01 2.81
N GLY A 178 -7.17 3.32 2.93
CA GLY A 178 -6.03 4.07 2.42
C GLY A 178 -5.52 5.08 3.42
N ILE A 179 -4.52 5.82 3.00
CA ILE A 179 -3.98 6.98 3.73
C ILE A 179 -3.34 7.94 2.73
N THR A 180 -3.37 9.23 3.05
CA THR A 180 -2.63 10.22 2.27
C THR A 180 -1.15 10.16 2.65
N ALA A 181 -0.26 10.54 1.71
CA ALA A 181 1.16 10.65 1.99
C ALA A 181 1.45 11.63 3.13
N ALA A 182 0.66 12.71 3.24
CA ALA A 182 0.79 13.69 4.31
C ALA A 182 0.39 13.12 5.68
N ASP A 183 -0.71 12.39 5.76
CA ASP A 183 -1.17 11.83 7.05
C ASP A 183 -0.31 10.62 7.49
N LEU A 184 0.22 9.84 6.56
CA LEU A 184 1.22 8.82 6.89
C LEU A 184 2.50 9.45 7.44
N ALA A 185 2.95 10.58 6.88
CA ALA A 185 4.11 11.30 7.39
C ALA A 185 3.88 11.82 8.83
N ILE A 186 2.66 12.25 9.16
CA ILE A 186 2.28 12.63 10.53
C ILE A 186 2.36 11.40 11.44
N ALA A 187 1.73 10.28 11.05
CA ALA A 187 1.77 9.07 11.87
C ALA A 187 3.21 8.58 12.15
N ILE A 188 4.11 8.71 11.17
CA ILE A 188 5.53 8.40 11.32
C ILE A 188 6.23 9.38 12.27
N ALA A 189 5.95 10.68 12.15
CA ALA A 189 6.53 11.70 13.03
C ALA A 189 6.08 11.49 14.48
N ASP A 190 4.78 11.28 14.70
CA ASP A 190 4.20 11.01 16.02
C ASP A 190 4.85 9.78 16.68
N GLU A 191 5.12 8.72 15.89
CA GLU A 191 5.82 7.55 16.40
C GLU A 191 7.32 7.79 16.63
N ALA A 192 7.99 8.58 15.80
CA ALA A 192 9.40 8.93 16.01
C ALA A 192 9.61 9.72 17.31
N GLU A 193 8.65 10.58 17.66
CA GLU A 193 8.64 11.39 18.88
C GLU A 193 8.25 10.55 20.11
N ALA A 194 7.17 9.77 20.03
CA ALA A 194 6.63 9.04 21.18
C ALA A 194 7.31 7.68 21.44
N GLN A 195 7.85 7.04 20.40
CA GLN A 195 8.56 5.75 20.43
C GLN A 195 7.79 4.62 21.14
N THR A 196 6.48 4.55 20.90
CA THR A 196 5.57 3.62 21.60
C THR A 196 5.49 2.23 20.95
N ARG A 197 6.05 2.06 19.74
CA ARG A 197 5.88 0.87 18.90
C ARG A 197 7.18 0.11 18.66
N ILE A 198 8.06 0.08 19.66
CA ILE A 198 9.33 -0.67 19.62
C ILE A 198 9.06 -2.16 19.36
N GLY A 199 9.72 -2.72 18.35
CA GLY A 199 9.60 -4.11 17.93
C GLY A 199 8.28 -4.45 17.26
N ARG A 200 7.50 -3.45 16.83
CA ARG A 200 6.15 -3.66 16.26
C ARG A 200 6.11 -3.39 14.77
N HIS A 201 5.29 -4.20 14.08
CA HIS A 201 4.83 -3.95 12.72
C HIS A 201 3.41 -3.38 12.76
N TRP A 202 3.19 -2.27 12.06
CA TRP A 202 1.92 -1.56 12.09
C TRP A 202 1.59 -0.87 10.77
N SER A 203 0.33 -0.46 10.63
CA SER A 203 -0.17 0.38 9.55
C SER A 203 -0.95 1.55 10.12
N ALA A 204 -0.97 2.65 9.38
CA ALA A 204 -1.85 3.79 9.63
C ALA A 204 -2.84 3.90 8.48
N TYR A 205 -4.09 4.21 8.79
CA TYR A 205 -5.13 4.42 7.77
C TYR A 205 -6.02 5.60 8.14
N ALA A 206 -6.62 6.21 7.12
CA ALA A 206 -7.44 7.39 7.28
C ALA A 206 -8.67 7.32 6.36
N ASP A 207 -9.56 8.31 6.51
CA ASP A 207 -10.60 8.52 5.51
C ASP A 207 -9.99 9.05 4.21
N MET A 208 -10.38 8.40 3.11
CA MET A 208 -9.90 8.69 1.75
C MET A 208 -11.07 9.07 0.83
N SER A 209 -12.16 9.56 1.41
CA SER A 209 -13.37 10.00 0.70
C SER A 209 -13.11 11.19 -0.24
N ASP A 210 -12.13 12.05 0.07
CA ASP A 210 -11.68 13.12 -0.83
C ASP A 210 -10.87 12.53 -2.00
N ASP A 211 -11.53 12.38 -3.14
CA ASP A 211 -10.97 11.85 -4.39
C ASP A 211 -10.42 12.95 -5.32
N THR A 212 -10.11 14.13 -4.78
CA THR A 212 -9.53 15.23 -5.56
C THR A 212 -8.04 14.98 -5.83
N PRO A 213 -7.59 14.93 -7.10
CA PRO A 213 -6.17 14.80 -7.43
C PRO A 213 -5.32 15.90 -6.80
N THR A 214 -4.19 15.51 -6.20
CA THR A 214 -3.24 16.42 -5.57
C THR A 214 -1.83 16.07 -6.05
N PRO A 215 -0.93 17.05 -6.27
CA PRO A 215 0.43 16.77 -6.72
C PRO A 215 1.16 15.79 -5.80
N SER A 216 1.98 14.91 -6.38
CA SER A 216 2.76 13.92 -5.61
C SER A 216 3.87 14.56 -4.78
N TYR A 217 4.32 15.75 -5.17
CA TYR A 217 5.39 16.48 -4.52
C TYR A 217 4.92 17.87 -4.10
N ILE A 218 5.30 18.28 -2.89
CA ILE A 218 5.13 19.64 -2.41
C ILE A 218 6.31 20.46 -2.95
N THR A 219 6.02 21.57 -3.63
CA THR A 219 7.05 22.57 -3.96
C THR A 219 7.23 23.50 -2.77
N LEU A 220 8.43 23.50 -2.18
CA LEU A 220 8.80 24.48 -1.17
C LEU A 220 9.25 25.75 -1.92
N SER A 221 8.44 26.81 -1.85
CA SER A 221 8.75 28.15 -2.37
C SER A 221 9.32 29.05 -1.29
#